data_AF-A0A250X184-F1
#
_entry.id   AF-A0A250X184-F1
#
_cell.length_a   1.000
_cell.length_b   1.000
_cell.length_c   1.000
_cell.angle_alpha   90.00
_cell.angle_beta   90.00
_cell.angle_gamma   90.00
#
_symmetry.space_group_name_H-M   'P 1'
#
loop_
_entity.id
_entity.type
_entity.pdbx_description
1 polymer ?
#
loop_
_entity_poly.entity_id
_entity_poly.type
_entity_poly.pdbx_seq_one_letter_code
_entity_poly.pdbx_strand_id
1 'polypeptide(L)'
;MSAVRSCVVFGISVPIGYLHKVQVSLSELRSRFQSLQALDELDMRLHELYVRDKKNLQVCDHAYDSNDESLERTSKDADVSMEDVQGYILASFSFLNKAFHDKGGQDDVLLHLLSSANKNNDEEQLSMATMLQSCELWLTAPCLIPMRAWSMEDLTCDLHDHSDRYGTMASCAARNECLVAKGVELMRTAGMVLLPDSLTVHKVQEVGVVAREHIARAEKAVKRKAPDIRLGTDLFAFKEFASRGIQRFDLLLDETLEGTAAMLCEISNTTPWVPVVKALLGCEFHCTASIVYSRPGSETQEWHTDGAHYGRDVGWDDHDPWDAAAPYALCCFIPLIDLDQEVGFTQFWPGTHTRSGLLGFGGAATLLGCAVDAVVQAGSCIMYDYRLMHRGMPNKSVGTERPLLQLLYHKQSYKETKNYGLKSLFSKDSESNTPE
;
A
#
# COMPACT_ATOMS: atom_id res chain seq x y z
N MET A 1 1.96 -37.02 5.40
CA MET A 1 1.36 -35.98 6.28
C MET A 1 2.40 -35.65 7.34
N SER A 2 3.21 -34.60 7.17
CA SER A 2 4.17 -34.19 8.19
C SER A 2 3.50 -33.20 9.15
N ALA A 3 3.36 -33.59 10.42
CA ALA A 3 2.85 -32.72 11.47
C ALA A 3 3.83 -31.55 11.69
N VAL A 4 3.36 -30.33 11.53
CA VAL A 4 4.07 -29.11 11.94
C VAL A 4 4.02 -29.06 13.47
N ARG A 5 5.18 -29.13 14.14
CA ARG A 5 5.29 -28.96 15.59
C ARG A 5 5.17 -27.46 15.94
N SER A 6 4.26 -27.13 16.84
CA SER A 6 4.03 -25.79 17.37
C SER A 6 4.16 -25.77 18.90
N CYS A 7 4.64 -24.66 19.46
CA CYS A 7 4.67 -24.44 20.91
C CYS A 7 3.47 -23.55 21.28
N VAL A 8 2.74 -23.91 22.35
CA VAL A 8 1.56 -23.17 22.83
C VAL A 8 1.96 -22.38 24.06
N VAL A 9 1.94 -21.05 23.96
CA VAL A 9 1.97 -20.14 25.10
C VAL A 9 0.69 -19.30 25.05
N PHE A 10 -0.14 -19.42 26.08
CA PHE A 10 -1.50 -18.83 26.16
C PHE A 10 -2.38 -19.03 24.91
N GLY A 11 -2.43 -20.24 24.37
CA GLY A 11 -3.38 -20.60 23.30
C GLY A 11 -2.98 -20.19 21.88
N ILE A 12 -1.76 -19.67 21.67
CA ILE A 12 -1.26 -19.33 20.33
C ILE A 12 -0.12 -20.30 19.97
N SER A 13 -0.26 -20.97 18.82
CA SER A 13 0.73 -21.90 18.26
C SER A 13 1.76 -21.15 17.40
N VAL A 14 3.02 -21.08 17.82
CA VAL A 14 4.12 -20.54 17.00
C VAL A 14 4.96 -21.71 16.44
N PRO A 15 5.12 -21.84 15.10
CA PRO A 15 5.91 -22.92 14.51
C PRO A 15 7.43 -22.73 14.71
N ILE A 16 8.16 -23.80 15.02
CA ILE A 16 9.62 -23.78 15.32
C ILE A 16 10.49 -23.26 14.15
N GLY A 17 9.97 -23.28 12.91
CA GLY A 17 10.62 -22.66 11.75
C GLY A 17 10.76 -21.14 11.82
N TYR A 18 10.15 -20.47 12.80
CA TYR A 18 10.19 -19.01 12.98
C TYR A 18 11.45 -18.50 13.69
N LEU A 19 12.11 -19.30 14.53
CA LEU A 19 13.35 -18.88 15.21
C LEU A 19 14.51 -18.69 14.23
N HIS A 20 14.54 -19.45 13.15
CA HIS A 20 15.54 -19.29 12.08
C HIS A 20 15.37 -17.98 11.32
N LYS A 21 14.13 -17.46 11.19
CA LYS A 21 13.85 -16.18 10.49
C LYS A 21 14.22 -14.95 11.34
N VAL A 22 14.04 -15.03 12.66
CA VAL A 22 14.51 -14.00 13.60
C VAL A 22 16.03 -13.93 13.60
N GLN A 23 16.73 -15.07 13.52
CA GLN A 23 18.20 -15.11 13.42
C GLN A 23 18.73 -14.48 12.12
N VAL A 24 18.04 -14.65 10.99
CA VAL A 24 18.40 -13.97 9.73
C VAL A 24 18.29 -12.44 9.89
N SER A 25 17.19 -11.95 10.46
CA SER A 25 16.99 -10.52 10.73
C SER A 25 18.07 -9.92 11.65
N LEU A 26 18.55 -10.67 12.64
CA LEU A 26 19.64 -10.27 13.52
C LEU A 26 21.02 -10.32 12.85
N SER A 27 21.27 -11.30 11.97
CA SER A 27 22.51 -11.39 11.20
C SER A 27 22.68 -10.24 10.19
N GLU A 28 21.57 -9.67 9.74
CA GLU A 28 21.54 -8.53 8.82
C GLU A 28 21.64 -7.18 9.53
N LEU A 29 21.09 -7.07 10.75
CA LEU A 29 21.47 -6.02 11.70
C LEU A 29 22.99 -6.06 11.97
N ARG A 30 23.59 -7.25 12.10
CA ARG A 30 25.04 -7.43 12.31
C ARG A 30 25.89 -6.97 11.13
N SER A 31 25.42 -7.12 9.89
CA SER A 31 26.14 -6.68 8.69
C SER A 31 26.11 -5.15 8.50
N ARG A 32 25.01 -4.49 8.93
CA ARG A 32 24.82 -3.03 8.89
C ARG A 32 25.51 -2.27 10.04
N PHE A 33 25.76 -2.94 11.17
CA PHE A 33 26.35 -2.35 12.37
C PHE A 33 27.63 -3.10 12.77
N GLN A 34 28.75 -2.76 12.11
CA GLN A 34 30.05 -3.39 12.35
C GLN A 34 30.57 -3.09 13.77
N SER A 35 30.74 -4.16 14.55
CA SER A 35 31.27 -4.24 15.92
C SER A 35 30.36 -3.72 17.05
N LEU A 36 29.44 -4.57 17.51
CA LEU A 36 28.82 -4.40 18.82
C LEU A 36 28.81 -5.75 19.54
N GLN A 37 29.66 -5.85 20.57
CA GLN A 37 29.80 -6.99 21.50
C GLN A 37 28.44 -7.46 22.09
N ALA A 38 27.44 -6.57 22.11
CA ALA A 38 26.08 -6.84 22.59
C ALA A 38 25.19 -7.63 21.62
N LEU A 39 25.46 -7.62 20.30
CA LEU A 39 24.78 -8.51 19.34
C LEU A 39 25.21 -9.96 19.55
N ASP A 40 26.46 -10.18 19.96
CA ASP A 40 26.99 -11.51 20.25
C ASP A 40 26.36 -12.08 21.55
N GLU A 41 26.10 -11.24 22.55
CA GLU A 41 25.36 -11.63 23.77
C GLU A 41 23.87 -11.94 23.51
N LEU A 42 23.23 -11.18 22.60
CA LEU A 42 21.84 -11.41 22.19
C LEU A 42 21.69 -12.73 21.41
N ASP A 43 22.61 -13.00 20.47
CA ASP A 43 22.68 -14.25 19.71
C ASP A 43 22.98 -15.45 20.63
N MET A 44 23.89 -15.28 21.61
CA MET A 44 24.16 -16.31 22.64
C MET A 44 22.92 -16.63 23.49
N ARG A 45 22.17 -15.62 23.95
CA ARG A 45 20.97 -15.82 24.77
C ARG A 45 19.82 -16.42 23.98
N LEU A 46 19.66 -16.04 22.71
CA LEU A 46 18.70 -16.67 21.78
C LEU A 46 19.08 -18.14 21.50
N HIS A 47 20.38 -18.42 21.34
CA HIS A 47 20.89 -19.77 21.18
C HIS A 47 20.69 -20.62 22.45
N GLU A 48 20.91 -20.06 23.65
CA GLU A 48 20.63 -20.74 24.93
C GLU A 48 19.15 -21.07 25.11
N LEU A 49 18.24 -20.15 24.76
CA LEU A 49 16.79 -20.38 24.77
C LEU A 49 16.38 -21.47 23.77
N TYR A 50 16.93 -21.44 22.55
CA TYR A 50 16.72 -22.47 21.53
C TYR A 50 17.23 -23.86 21.98
N VAL A 51 18.41 -23.92 22.59
CA VAL A 51 19.00 -25.17 23.12
C VAL A 51 18.24 -25.69 24.34
N ARG A 52 17.72 -24.80 25.19
CA ARG A 52 16.88 -25.15 26.36
C ARG A 52 15.56 -25.80 25.93
N ASP A 53 14.88 -25.24 24.94
CA ASP A 53 13.64 -25.82 24.38
C ASP A 53 13.90 -27.15 23.65
N LYS A 54 15.04 -27.28 22.95
CA LYS A 54 15.43 -28.53 22.29
C LYS A 54 15.72 -29.67 23.28
N LYS A 55 16.28 -29.37 24.46
CA LYS A 55 16.48 -30.36 25.54
C LYS A 55 15.15 -30.77 26.20
N ASN A 56 14.22 -29.85 26.41
CA ASN A 56 12.90 -30.16 26.96
C ASN A 56 12.05 -31.03 26.03
N LEU A 57 12.22 -30.91 24.71
CA LEU A 57 11.60 -31.79 23.71
C LEU A 57 12.16 -33.23 23.70
N GLN A 58 13.45 -33.43 23.98
CA GLN A 58 14.05 -34.77 24.07
C GLN A 58 13.60 -35.56 25.31
N VAL A 59 13.21 -34.88 26.40
CA VAL A 59 12.65 -35.53 27.59
C VAL A 59 11.24 -36.06 27.33
N CYS A 60 10.47 -35.44 26.43
CA CYS A 60 9.12 -35.87 26.06
C CYS A 60 9.09 -37.07 25.09
N ASP A 61 10.13 -37.28 24.26
CA ASP A 61 10.20 -38.41 23.33
C ASP A 61 10.48 -39.76 24.05
N HIS A 62 11.03 -39.75 25.27
CA HIS A 62 11.27 -40.97 26.06
C HIS A 62 10.09 -41.44 26.92
N ALA A 63 9.03 -40.64 27.04
CA ALA A 63 7.84 -41.00 27.81
C ALA A 63 6.74 -41.69 26.97
N TYR A 64 6.97 -41.91 25.68
CA TYR A 64 5.94 -42.41 24.74
C TYR A 64 6.01 -43.91 24.43
N ASP A 65 6.86 -44.68 25.11
CA ASP A 65 7.06 -46.11 24.82
C ASP A 65 6.73 -47.07 25.98
N SER A 66 5.95 -46.62 26.98
CA SER A 66 5.41 -47.52 28.00
C SER A 66 3.95 -47.18 28.33
N ASN A 67 3.06 -48.14 28.04
CA ASN A 67 1.65 -48.15 28.44
C ASN A 67 1.50 -48.14 29.97
N ASP A 68 1.58 -46.99 30.61
CA ASP A 68 1.31 -46.83 32.03
C ASP A 68 0.26 -45.72 32.24
N GLU A 69 -0.98 -46.11 32.57
CA GLU A 69 -2.13 -45.24 32.81
C GLU A 69 -2.06 -44.48 34.16
N SER A 70 -0.86 -44.20 34.68
CA SER A 70 -0.68 -43.63 36.03
C SER A 70 -0.08 -42.23 36.10
N LEU A 71 0.13 -41.51 34.99
CA LEU A 71 0.70 -40.16 34.99
C LEU A 71 -0.36 -39.04 34.91
N GLU A 72 -1.27 -39.00 35.88
CA GLU A 72 -1.81 -37.72 36.33
C GLU A 72 -0.76 -37.04 37.23
N ARG A 73 -0.40 -35.79 36.87
CA ARG A 73 0.49 -34.83 37.56
C ARG A 73 1.98 -34.96 37.26
N THR A 74 2.48 -34.06 36.41
CA THR A 74 3.28 -32.88 36.83
C THR A 74 3.67 -32.03 35.61
N SER A 75 2.82 -31.09 35.21
CA SER A 75 3.25 -29.91 34.44
C SER A 75 3.19 -28.71 35.38
N LYS A 76 4.25 -28.49 36.15
CA LYS A 76 4.45 -27.24 36.89
C LYS A 76 5.38 -26.35 36.06
N ASP A 77 4.79 -25.28 35.54
CA ASP A 77 5.31 -23.92 35.48
C ASP A 77 6.76 -23.75 35.01
N ALA A 78 6.90 -23.41 33.73
CA ALA A 78 7.94 -22.49 33.28
C ALA A 78 7.27 -21.13 33.04
N ASP A 79 6.93 -20.44 34.12
CA ASP A 79 6.48 -19.04 34.07
C ASP A 79 7.67 -18.18 33.64
N VAL A 80 7.70 -17.79 32.36
CA VAL A 80 8.48 -16.62 31.93
C VAL A 80 7.70 -15.41 32.42
N SER A 81 8.26 -14.65 33.37
CA SER A 81 7.55 -13.51 33.93
C SER A 81 7.35 -12.44 32.87
N MET A 82 6.22 -11.73 32.94
CA MET A 82 5.91 -10.65 32.00
C MET A 82 6.95 -9.52 32.04
N GLU A 83 7.61 -9.35 33.19
CA GLU A 83 8.73 -8.42 33.40
C GLU A 83 9.99 -8.85 32.61
N ASP A 84 10.23 -10.15 32.41
CA ASP A 84 11.37 -10.65 31.63
C ASP A 84 11.16 -10.45 30.13
N VAL A 85 9.93 -10.62 29.63
CA VAL A 85 9.57 -10.34 28.23
C VAL A 85 9.56 -8.83 27.97
N GLN A 86 9.05 -8.03 28.92
CA GLN A 86 9.11 -6.57 28.86
C GLN A 86 10.56 -6.07 28.90
N GLY A 87 11.40 -6.62 29.78
CA GLY A 87 12.82 -6.32 29.84
C GLY A 87 13.56 -6.67 28.55
N TYR A 88 13.18 -7.79 27.91
CA TYR A 88 13.74 -8.25 26.64
C TYR A 88 13.37 -7.32 25.46
N ILE A 89 12.10 -6.90 25.38
CA ILE A 89 11.62 -5.97 24.36
C ILE A 89 12.28 -4.60 24.57
N LEU A 90 12.25 -4.06 25.79
CA LEU A 90 12.85 -2.76 26.12
C LEU A 90 14.37 -2.73 25.91
N ALA A 91 15.09 -3.82 26.21
CA ALA A 91 16.53 -3.92 25.94
C ALA A 91 16.84 -3.97 24.44
N SER A 92 16.05 -4.70 23.65
CA SER A 92 16.20 -4.76 22.19
C SER A 92 15.92 -3.40 21.53
N PHE A 93 14.96 -2.62 22.06
CA PHE A 93 14.64 -1.27 21.59
C PHE A 93 15.66 -0.21 22.04
N SER A 94 16.11 -0.24 23.29
CA SER A 94 17.19 0.64 23.78
C SER A 94 18.47 0.46 22.95
N PHE A 95 18.73 -0.79 22.55
CA PHE A 95 19.85 -1.14 21.68
C PHE A 95 19.69 -0.62 20.25
N LEU A 96 18.53 -0.80 19.61
CA LEU A 96 18.24 -0.27 18.26
C LEU A 96 18.25 1.26 18.23
N ASN A 97 17.72 1.93 19.26
CA ASN A 97 17.67 3.39 19.35
C ASN A 97 19.08 4.00 19.51
N LYS A 98 19.93 3.39 20.36
CA LYS A 98 21.32 3.80 20.52
C LYS A 98 22.14 3.61 19.24
N ALA A 99 21.95 2.50 18.54
CA ALA A 99 22.63 2.21 17.28
C ALA A 99 22.24 3.18 16.13
N PHE A 100 21.02 3.73 16.17
CA PHE A 100 20.53 4.74 15.22
C PHE A 100 21.13 6.13 15.52
N HIS A 101 21.16 6.51 16.79
CA HIS A 101 21.62 7.82 17.27
C HIS A 101 23.15 8.02 17.10
N ASP A 102 23.94 6.94 17.29
CA ASP A 102 25.41 6.98 17.16
C ASP A 102 25.90 7.13 15.69
N LYS A 103 25.00 7.00 14.70
CA LYS A 103 25.31 7.16 13.26
C LYS A 103 24.76 8.44 12.62
N GLY A 104 24.23 9.38 13.42
CA GLY A 104 23.79 10.69 12.93
C GLY A 104 22.46 10.69 12.15
N GLY A 105 21.62 9.66 12.31
CA GLY A 105 20.23 9.72 11.86
C GLY A 105 19.46 10.75 12.71
N GLN A 106 18.82 11.72 12.06
CA GLN A 106 18.08 12.80 12.76
C GLN A 106 16.65 12.41 13.15
N ASP A 107 16.15 11.25 12.74
CA ASP A 107 14.78 10.82 13.01
C ASP A 107 14.75 9.74 14.10
N ASP A 108 14.38 10.16 15.30
CA ASP A 108 14.04 9.28 16.41
C ASP A 108 12.71 8.54 16.11
N VAL A 109 12.79 7.39 15.43
CA VAL A 109 11.66 6.48 15.25
C VAL A 109 11.00 6.14 16.59
N LEU A 110 11.80 6.08 17.67
CA LEU A 110 11.31 5.84 19.03
C LEU A 110 10.63 7.06 19.65
N LEU A 111 11.13 8.30 19.47
CA LEU A 111 10.43 9.50 19.95
C LEU A 111 9.18 9.80 19.12
N HIS A 112 9.07 9.37 17.87
CA HIS A 112 7.82 9.50 17.13
C HIS A 112 6.75 8.52 17.62
N LEU A 113 7.12 7.27 17.90
CA LEU A 113 6.24 6.28 18.55
C LEU A 113 5.88 6.67 19.99
N LEU A 114 6.82 7.25 20.76
CA LEU A 114 6.60 7.69 22.14
C LEU A 114 5.90 9.06 22.24
N SER A 115 6.14 10.02 21.34
CA SER A 115 5.50 11.35 21.36
C SER A 115 4.06 11.35 20.86
N SER A 116 3.73 10.40 19.99
CA SER A 116 2.34 10.15 19.56
C SER A 116 1.49 9.56 20.69
N ALA A 117 2.14 8.94 21.68
CA ALA A 117 1.49 8.32 22.84
C ALA A 117 1.56 9.17 24.12
N ASN A 118 1.99 10.43 24.04
CA ASN A 118 2.29 11.27 25.20
C ASN A 118 1.62 12.66 25.12
N LYS A 119 0.45 12.76 24.47
CA LYS A 119 -0.26 14.04 24.33
C LYS A 119 -1.50 14.18 25.20
N ASN A 120 -1.93 13.16 25.94
CA ASN A 120 -2.91 13.30 27.01
C ASN A 120 -2.53 12.45 28.21
N ASN A 121 -2.54 13.03 29.41
CA ASN A 121 -2.05 12.45 30.67
C ASN A 121 -2.82 11.21 31.21
N ASP A 122 -3.54 10.48 30.36
CA ASP A 122 -4.19 9.19 30.65
C ASP A 122 -3.61 8.02 29.79
N GLU A 123 -2.46 8.22 29.11
CA GLU A 123 -1.97 7.40 27.98
C GLU A 123 -0.87 6.34 28.28
N GLU A 124 -0.46 6.09 29.52
CA GLU A 124 0.69 5.18 29.78
C GLU A 124 0.40 3.72 29.39
N GLN A 125 -0.84 3.24 29.56
CA GLN A 125 -1.27 1.90 29.14
C GLN A 125 -1.52 1.79 27.63
N LEU A 126 -1.90 2.89 26.97
CA LEU A 126 -2.16 2.92 25.53
C LEU A 126 -0.84 2.82 24.74
N SER A 127 0.25 3.43 25.24
CA SER A 127 1.58 3.37 24.60
C SER A 127 2.17 1.94 24.59
N MET A 128 2.02 1.20 25.68
CA MET A 128 2.51 -0.18 25.82
C MET A 128 1.74 -1.14 24.90
N ALA A 129 0.42 -1.00 24.79
CA ALA A 129 -0.41 -1.80 23.90
C ALA A 129 -0.06 -1.55 22.43
N THR A 130 0.13 -0.28 22.02
CA THR A 130 0.56 0.07 20.66
C THR A 130 1.97 -0.44 20.37
N MET A 131 2.87 -0.41 21.35
CA MET A 131 4.22 -0.97 21.22
C MET A 131 4.19 -2.50 21.07
N LEU A 132 3.40 -3.22 21.88
CA LEU A 132 3.23 -4.66 21.78
C LEU A 132 2.59 -5.08 20.44
N GLN A 133 1.57 -4.33 19.99
CA GLN A 133 0.96 -4.53 18.66
C GLN A 133 1.96 -4.32 17.53
N SER A 134 2.81 -3.30 17.64
CA SER A 134 3.89 -3.08 16.68
C SER A 134 4.87 -4.27 16.69
N CYS A 135 5.26 -4.78 17.86
CA CYS A 135 6.14 -5.94 17.97
C CYS A 135 5.54 -7.22 17.36
N GLU A 136 4.27 -7.49 17.64
CA GLU A 136 3.55 -8.63 17.05
C GLU A 136 3.47 -8.50 15.53
N LEU A 137 3.20 -7.30 15.03
CA LEU A 137 3.20 -6.99 13.60
C LEU A 137 4.53 -7.32 12.94
N TRP A 138 5.65 -6.93 13.57
CA TRP A 138 6.99 -7.24 13.08
C TRP A 138 7.28 -8.73 13.03
N LEU A 139 6.89 -9.47 14.07
CA LEU A 139 7.11 -10.90 14.18
C LEU A 139 6.22 -11.72 13.24
N THR A 140 5.08 -11.16 12.83
CA THR A 140 4.09 -11.82 11.96
C THR A 140 4.14 -11.35 10.51
N ALA A 141 5.00 -10.38 10.19
CA ALA A 141 5.12 -9.84 8.84
C ALA A 141 5.47 -10.96 7.83
N PRO A 142 4.67 -11.13 6.77
CA PRO A 142 4.86 -12.21 5.80
C PRO A 142 6.09 -12.01 4.90
N CYS A 143 6.55 -10.77 4.77
CA CYS A 143 7.75 -10.36 4.04
C CYS A 143 8.34 -9.07 4.66
N LEU A 144 9.49 -8.63 4.13
CA LEU A 144 10.16 -7.42 4.59
C LEU A 144 9.24 -6.20 4.46
N ILE A 145 9.07 -5.45 5.55
CA ILE A 145 8.25 -4.24 5.54
C ILE A 145 9.06 -3.06 4.97
N PRO A 146 8.54 -2.31 3.99
CA PRO A 146 9.16 -1.07 3.55
C PRO A 146 9.01 0.00 4.64
N MET A 147 10.10 0.25 5.37
CA MET A 147 10.14 1.15 6.53
C MET A 147 10.54 2.58 6.21
N ARG A 148 10.92 2.85 4.96
CA ARG A 148 11.29 4.21 4.58
C ARG A 148 10.07 5.11 4.77
N ALA A 149 10.19 6.09 5.64
CA ALA A 149 9.23 7.17 5.72
C ALA A 149 9.36 8.00 4.43
N TRP A 150 8.22 8.28 3.82
CA TRP A 150 8.13 9.12 2.64
C TRP A 150 7.23 10.29 2.96
N SER A 151 7.64 11.48 2.56
CA SER A 151 6.77 12.64 2.47
C SER A 151 6.27 12.81 1.03
N MET A 152 5.23 13.63 0.84
CA MET A 152 4.84 14.03 -0.51
C MET A 152 5.96 14.82 -1.22
N GLU A 153 6.80 15.54 -0.49
CA GLU A 153 7.96 16.26 -1.03
C GLU A 153 9.00 15.28 -1.61
N ASP A 154 9.31 14.20 -0.89
CA ASP A 154 10.22 13.14 -1.37
C ASP A 154 9.73 12.49 -2.67
N LEU A 155 8.41 12.37 -2.81
CA LEU A 155 7.74 11.73 -3.94
C LEU A 155 7.46 12.71 -5.09
N THR A 156 7.77 14.00 -4.92
CA THR A 156 7.48 15.03 -5.91
C THR A 156 8.56 15.10 -6.99
N CYS A 157 8.13 15.08 -8.24
CA CYS A 157 8.94 15.38 -9.41
C CYS A 157 8.40 16.65 -10.08
N ASP A 158 8.96 17.80 -9.70
CA ASP A 158 8.57 19.09 -10.28
C ASP A 158 9.29 19.35 -11.62
N LEU A 159 8.53 19.83 -12.60
CA LEU A 159 9.01 20.27 -13.90
C LEU A 159 9.85 21.56 -13.83
N HIS A 160 9.69 22.34 -12.75
CA HIS A 160 10.30 23.66 -12.57
C HIS A 160 11.61 23.66 -11.77
N ASP A 161 11.91 22.60 -11.03
CA ASP A 161 12.96 22.58 -9.98
C ASP A 161 14.40 22.35 -10.49
N HIS A 162 14.69 22.75 -11.73
CA HIS A 162 16.03 22.66 -12.30
C HIS A 162 16.51 24.03 -12.82
N SER A 163 16.68 24.97 -11.89
CA SER A 163 17.81 25.88 -11.99
C SER A 163 19.06 25.10 -11.55
N ASP A 164 20.03 24.88 -12.43
CA ASP A 164 21.36 24.44 -12.00
C ASP A 164 21.82 25.35 -10.85
N ARG A 165 22.63 24.84 -9.92
CA ARG A 165 23.26 25.64 -8.83
C ARG A 165 24.07 26.86 -9.33
N TYR A 166 24.15 27.05 -10.64
CA TYR A 166 24.80 28.13 -11.38
C TYR A 166 23.83 29.02 -12.20
N GLY A 167 22.50 28.90 -12.03
CA GLY A 167 21.52 29.83 -12.58
C GLY A 167 21.30 29.75 -14.10
N THR A 168 21.77 28.69 -14.76
CA THR A 168 21.50 28.45 -16.19
C THR A 168 20.15 27.75 -16.36
N MET A 169 19.25 28.32 -17.18
CA MET A 169 18.02 27.64 -17.60
C MET A 169 18.37 26.38 -18.39
N ALA A 170 18.07 25.21 -17.85
CA ALA A 170 18.22 23.94 -18.58
C ALA A 170 17.33 23.91 -19.83
N SER A 171 17.85 23.32 -20.92
CA SER A 171 17.08 23.15 -22.15
C SER A 171 15.81 22.31 -21.91
N CYS A 172 14.80 22.43 -22.78
CA CYS A 172 13.57 21.63 -22.67
C CYS A 172 13.87 20.11 -22.67
N ALA A 173 14.85 19.68 -23.48
CA ALA A 173 15.27 18.28 -23.56
C ALA A 173 15.91 17.79 -22.24
N ALA A 174 16.84 18.57 -21.67
CA ALA A 174 17.51 18.20 -20.41
C ALA A 174 16.52 18.13 -19.22
N ARG A 175 15.54 19.04 -19.18
CA ARG A 175 14.47 18.99 -18.16
C ARG A 175 13.62 17.73 -18.27
N ASN A 176 13.27 17.34 -19.51
CA ASN A 176 12.50 16.13 -19.74
C ASN A 176 13.29 14.86 -19.37
N GLU A 177 14.59 14.79 -19.69
CA GLU A 177 15.45 13.68 -19.29
C GLU A 177 15.55 13.53 -17.77
N CYS A 178 15.68 14.66 -17.05
CA CYS A 178 15.75 14.62 -15.59
C CYS A 178 14.43 14.18 -14.95
N LEU A 179 13.30 14.70 -15.45
CA LEU A 179 11.97 14.24 -15.02
C LEU A 179 11.79 12.74 -15.24
N VAL A 180 12.22 12.22 -16.39
CA VAL A 180 12.12 10.78 -16.68
C VAL A 180 13.00 9.99 -15.73
N ALA A 181 14.24 10.40 -15.50
CA ALA A 181 15.15 9.69 -14.60
C ALA A 181 14.61 9.64 -13.16
N LYS A 182 14.21 10.80 -12.60
CA LYS A 182 13.64 10.89 -11.25
C LYS A 182 12.31 10.15 -11.14
N GLY A 183 11.43 10.29 -12.14
CA GLY A 183 10.16 9.57 -12.20
C GLY A 183 10.35 8.05 -12.22
N VAL A 184 11.29 7.54 -13.02
CA VAL A 184 11.62 6.11 -13.05
C VAL A 184 12.18 5.64 -11.71
N GLU A 185 13.09 6.40 -11.10
CA GLU A 185 13.67 6.08 -9.79
C GLU A 185 12.61 5.97 -8.70
N LEU A 186 11.71 6.96 -8.60
CA LEU A 186 10.62 6.97 -7.64
C LEU A 186 9.63 5.83 -7.89
N MET A 187 9.28 5.57 -9.15
CA MET A 187 8.42 4.42 -9.49
C MET A 187 9.07 3.08 -9.17
N ARG A 188 10.39 2.96 -9.22
CA ARG A 188 11.10 1.73 -8.83
C ARG A 188 11.18 1.57 -7.32
N THR A 189 11.49 2.64 -6.60
CA THR A 189 11.80 2.60 -5.16
C THR A 189 10.56 2.76 -4.29
N ALA A 190 9.70 3.73 -4.59
CA ALA A 190 8.46 4.03 -3.88
C ALA A 190 7.23 3.41 -4.53
N GLY A 191 7.29 3.09 -5.82
CA GLY A 191 6.11 2.62 -6.57
C GLY A 191 5.14 3.73 -6.95
N MET A 192 5.49 4.99 -6.68
CA MET A 192 4.69 6.16 -7.03
C MET A 192 5.54 7.40 -7.24
N VAL A 193 4.98 8.37 -7.94
CA VAL A 193 5.53 9.72 -8.12
C VAL A 193 4.38 10.73 -8.22
N LEU A 194 4.56 11.88 -7.58
CA LEU A 194 3.70 13.05 -7.71
C LEU A 194 4.29 14.01 -8.76
N LEU A 195 3.49 14.39 -9.75
CA LEU A 195 3.79 15.47 -10.69
C LEU A 195 2.79 16.62 -10.44
N PRO A 196 3.17 17.68 -9.72
CA PRO A 196 2.28 18.81 -9.48
C PRO A 196 1.99 19.55 -10.79
N ASP A 197 0.89 20.30 -10.83
CA ASP A 197 0.52 21.19 -11.94
C ASP A 197 0.55 20.52 -13.34
N SER A 198 0.23 19.24 -13.40
CA SER A 198 0.34 18.45 -14.63
C SER A 198 -0.74 18.79 -15.66
N LEU A 199 -1.91 19.25 -15.23
CA LEU A 199 -2.94 19.81 -16.07
C LEU A 199 -3.18 21.28 -15.73
N THR A 200 -3.42 22.09 -16.76
CA THR A 200 -3.83 23.48 -16.57
C THR A 200 -5.23 23.56 -15.96
N VAL A 201 -5.53 24.65 -15.25
CA VAL A 201 -6.86 24.91 -14.67
C VAL A 201 -7.97 24.80 -15.72
N HIS A 202 -7.73 25.29 -16.94
CA HIS A 202 -8.68 25.17 -18.05
C HIS A 202 -8.94 23.71 -18.41
N LYS A 203 -7.88 22.89 -18.52
CA LYS A 203 -8.04 21.47 -18.86
C LYS A 203 -8.72 20.69 -17.73
N VAL A 204 -8.44 21.01 -16.47
CA VAL A 204 -9.16 20.44 -15.32
C VAL A 204 -10.66 20.74 -15.39
N GLN A 205 -11.04 21.98 -15.73
CA GLN A 205 -12.44 22.37 -15.89
C GLN A 205 -13.12 21.63 -17.05
N GLU A 206 -12.43 21.51 -18.18
CA GLU A 206 -12.89 20.75 -19.36
C GLU A 206 -13.17 19.28 -19.00
N VAL A 207 -12.21 18.60 -18.37
CA VAL A 207 -12.38 17.21 -17.90
C VAL A 207 -13.50 17.11 -16.86
N GLY A 208 -13.62 18.10 -15.97
CA GLY A 208 -14.69 18.16 -14.97
C GLY A 208 -16.09 18.24 -15.57
N VAL A 209 -16.26 18.92 -16.71
CA VAL A 209 -17.54 18.93 -17.44
C VAL A 209 -17.86 17.53 -17.97
N VAL A 210 -16.90 16.90 -18.66
CA VAL A 210 -17.05 15.53 -19.20
C VAL A 210 -17.38 14.53 -18.10
N ALA A 211 -16.69 14.61 -16.96
CA ALA A 211 -16.92 13.75 -15.81
C ALA A 211 -18.35 13.88 -15.27
N ARG A 212 -18.85 15.10 -15.06
CA ARG A 212 -20.22 15.33 -14.58
C ARG A 212 -21.28 14.80 -15.54
N GLU A 213 -21.08 14.99 -16.85
CA GLU A 213 -22.00 14.47 -17.87
C GLU A 213 -22.06 12.94 -17.86
N HIS A 214 -20.90 12.29 -17.75
CA HIS A 214 -20.81 10.83 -17.68
C HIS A 214 -21.45 10.28 -16.41
N ILE A 215 -21.16 10.87 -15.26
CA ILE A 215 -21.75 10.50 -13.96
C ILE A 215 -23.28 10.62 -14.03
N ALA A 216 -23.80 11.77 -14.48
CA ALA A 216 -25.24 11.99 -14.59
C ALA A 216 -25.92 10.99 -15.54
N ARG A 217 -25.27 10.66 -16.67
CA ARG A 217 -25.75 9.67 -17.63
C ARG A 217 -25.78 8.26 -17.02
N ALA A 218 -24.71 7.83 -16.36
CA ALA A 218 -24.59 6.51 -15.76
C ALA A 218 -25.63 6.31 -14.65
N GLU A 219 -25.79 7.28 -13.76
CA GLU A 219 -26.74 7.18 -12.65
C GLU A 219 -28.18 7.20 -13.11
N LYS A 220 -28.50 8.00 -14.14
CA LYS A 220 -29.81 7.94 -14.80
C LYS A 220 -30.05 6.57 -15.44
N ALA A 221 -29.02 5.96 -16.02
CA ALA A 221 -29.12 4.62 -16.60
C ALA A 221 -29.35 3.54 -15.54
N VAL A 222 -28.66 3.59 -14.39
CA VAL A 222 -28.90 2.65 -13.28
C VAL A 222 -30.33 2.80 -12.77
N LYS A 223 -30.78 4.03 -12.47
CA LYS A 223 -32.16 4.28 -12.01
C LYS A 223 -33.23 3.74 -12.98
N ARG A 224 -32.95 3.79 -14.29
CA ARG A 224 -33.89 3.30 -15.31
C ARG A 224 -33.86 1.78 -15.48
N LYS A 225 -32.67 1.17 -15.50
CA LYS A 225 -32.48 -0.23 -15.93
C LYS A 225 -32.28 -1.22 -14.78
N ALA A 226 -31.93 -0.72 -13.61
CA ALA A 226 -31.74 -1.51 -12.40
C ALA A 226 -32.32 -0.72 -11.21
N PRO A 227 -33.64 -0.44 -11.21
CA PRO A 227 -34.28 0.37 -10.16
C PRO A 227 -34.17 -0.25 -8.76
N ASP A 228 -33.92 -1.56 -8.66
CA ASP A 228 -33.71 -2.26 -7.40
C ASP A 228 -32.34 -1.97 -6.76
N ILE A 229 -31.39 -1.41 -7.52
CA ILE A 229 -30.07 -1.02 -7.00
C ILE A 229 -30.19 0.34 -6.32
N ARG A 230 -29.92 0.37 -5.02
CA ARG A 230 -29.78 1.61 -4.26
C ARG A 230 -28.37 2.16 -4.44
N LEU A 231 -28.24 3.09 -5.40
CA LEU A 231 -26.98 3.81 -5.66
C LEU A 231 -26.43 4.42 -4.36
N GLY A 232 -25.15 4.14 -4.09
CA GLY A 232 -24.46 4.64 -2.92
C GLY A 232 -24.44 3.71 -1.72
N THR A 233 -25.26 2.65 -1.71
CA THR A 233 -25.27 1.66 -0.62
C THR A 233 -25.04 0.24 -1.12
N ASP A 234 -25.67 -0.14 -2.23
CA ASP A 234 -25.59 -1.50 -2.73
C ASP A 234 -24.32 -1.70 -3.55
N LEU A 235 -23.72 -2.88 -3.42
CA LEU A 235 -22.60 -3.29 -4.26
C LEU A 235 -23.11 -3.75 -5.64
N PHE A 236 -22.52 -3.21 -6.70
CA PHE A 236 -22.81 -3.60 -8.07
C PHE A 236 -21.57 -3.47 -8.96
N ALA A 237 -21.55 -4.22 -10.05
CA ALA A 237 -20.52 -4.10 -11.09
C ALA A 237 -21.17 -4.34 -12.45
N PHE A 238 -21.34 -3.25 -13.22
CA PHE A 238 -21.59 -3.31 -14.65
C PHE A 238 -20.26 -3.28 -15.39
N LYS A 239 -20.31 -3.55 -16.70
CA LYS A 239 -19.13 -3.45 -17.58
C LYS A 239 -18.53 -2.05 -17.59
N GLU A 240 -19.35 -1.02 -17.43
CA GLU A 240 -18.92 0.38 -17.50
C GLU A 240 -18.93 1.11 -16.16
N PHE A 241 -19.68 0.62 -15.17
CA PHE A 241 -19.93 1.34 -13.92
C PHE A 241 -19.99 0.39 -12.73
N ALA A 242 -19.15 0.61 -11.72
CA ALA A 242 -19.07 -0.25 -10.55
C ALA A 242 -19.06 0.56 -9.24
N SER A 243 -19.66 -0.01 -8.21
CA SER A 243 -19.48 0.46 -6.83
C SER A 243 -18.11 0.05 -6.30
N ARG A 244 -17.47 0.92 -5.53
CA ARG A 244 -16.18 0.70 -4.85
C ARG A 244 -16.28 0.83 -3.33
N GLY A 245 -17.49 0.73 -2.81
CA GLY A 245 -17.86 0.97 -1.42
C GLY A 245 -19.05 1.90 -1.32
N ILE A 246 -19.42 2.23 -0.10
CA ILE A 246 -20.51 3.19 0.17
C ILE A 246 -20.15 4.53 -0.49
N GLN A 247 -21.08 5.06 -1.27
CA GLN A 247 -20.97 6.36 -1.93
C GLN A 247 -19.71 6.55 -2.79
N ARG A 248 -19.09 5.46 -3.26
CA ARG A 248 -17.87 5.47 -4.04
C ARG A 248 -18.03 4.61 -5.29
N PHE A 249 -17.57 5.12 -6.42
CA PHE A 249 -17.79 4.49 -7.70
C PHE A 249 -16.59 4.63 -8.64
N ASP A 250 -16.57 3.78 -9.65
CA ASP A 250 -15.61 3.81 -10.76
C ASP A 250 -16.39 3.65 -12.08
N LEU A 251 -16.24 4.63 -12.97
CA LEU A 251 -17.04 4.79 -14.18
C LEU A 251 -16.14 4.94 -15.39
N LEU A 252 -16.13 3.96 -16.30
CA LEU A 252 -15.43 4.07 -17.58
C LEU A 252 -16.00 5.24 -18.40
N LEU A 253 -15.09 6.00 -19.01
CA LEU A 253 -15.48 7.07 -19.94
C LEU A 253 -15.91 6.47 -21.28
N ASP A 254 -17.01 6.98 -21.84
CA ASP A 254 -17.56 6.53 -23.11
C ASP A 254 -17.00 7.39 -24.24
N GLU A 255 -15.99 6.87 -24.94
CA GLU A 255 -15.34 7.53 -26.07
C GLU A 255 -16.30 7.87 -27.22
N THR A 256 -17.49 7.28 -27.27
CA THR A 256 -18.51 7.61 -28.28
C THR A 256 -19.24 8.92 -27.98
N LEU A 257 -19.12 9.46 -26.77
CA LEU A 257 -19.63 10.78 -26.43
C LEU A 257 -18.76 11.88 -27.05
N GLU A 258 -19.42 12.89 -27.61
CA GLU A 258 -18.80 14.01 -28.29
C GLU A 258 -17.71 14.66 -27.40
N GLY A 259 -16.54 14.94 -27.99
CA GLY A 259 -15.39 15.52 -27.29
C GLY A 259 -14.59 14.56 -26.41
N THR A 260 -15.16 13.43 -25.98
CA THR A 260 -14.51 12.54 -25.00
C THR A 260 -13.26 11.86 -25.57
N ALA A 261 -13.36 11.22 -26.74
CA ALA A 261 -12.22 10.55 -27.37
C ALA A 261 -11.06 11.50 -27.68
N ALA A 262 -11.36 12.71 -28.17
CA ALA A 262 -10.33 13.70 -28.51
C ALA A 262 -9.60 14.21 -27.25
N MET A 263 -10.35 14.53 -26.19
CA MET A 263 -9.81 14.94 -24.90
C MET A 263 -8.93 13.84 -24.28
N LEU A 264 -9.40 12.58 -24.31
CA LEU A 264 -8.64 11.45 -23.78
C LEU A 264 -7.37 11.21 -24.59
N CYS A 265 -7.44 11.25 -25.91
CA CYS A 265 -6.28 11.10 -26.79
C CYS A 265 -5.23 12.17 -26.52
N GLU A 266 -5.64 13.43 -26.32
CA GLU A 266 -4.74 14.52 -25.93
C GLU A 266 -4.07 14.20 -24.58
N ILE A 267 -4.86 14.04 -23.52
CA ILE A 267 -4.35 13.83 -22.16
C ILE A 267 -3.47 12.58 -22.08
N SER A 268 -3.86 11.48 -22.73
CA SER A 268 -3.13 10.22 -22.59
C SER A 268 -1.77 10.23 -23.29
N ASN A 269 -1.53 11.14 -24.23
CA ASN A 269 -0.34 11.13 -25.09
C ASN A 269 0.58 12.35 -24.95
N THR A 270 0.08 13.49 -24.48
CA THR A 270 0.82 14.77 -24.50
C THR A 270 1.19 15.32 -23.13
N THR A 271 0.69 14.73 -22.05
CA THR A 271 0.87 15.22 -20.69
C THR A 271 2.26 14.90 -20.11
N PRO A 272 2.69 15.63 -19.06
CA PRO A 272 4.07 15.54 -18.57
C PRO A 272 4.50 14.19 -18.01
N TRP A 273 3.57 13.32 -17.60
CA TRP A 273 3.89 11.98 -17.08
C TRP A 273 4.13 10.93 -18.19
N VAL A 274 3.68 11.18 -19.42
CA VAL A 274 3.77 10.23 -20.54
C VAL A 274 5.21 9.79 -20.86
N PRO A 275 6.23 10.66 -20.81
CA PRO A 275 7.63 10.23 -20.94
C PRO A 275 8.04 9.16 -19.90
N VAL A 276 7.56 9.27 -18.65
CA VAL A 276 7.84 8.27 -17.61
C VAL A 276 7.10 6.96 -17.90
N VAL A 277 5.84 7.04 -18.35
CA VAL A 277 5.06 5.87 -18.80
C VAL A 277 5.81 5.12 -19.91
N LYS A 278 6.30 5.85 -20.92
CA LYS A 278 7.07 5.28 -22.04
C LYS A 278 8.36 4.61 -21.56
N ALA A 279 9.05 5.22 -20.59
CA ALA A 279 10.29 4.66 -20.03
C ALA A 279 10.03 3.35 -19.25
N LEU A 280 8.88 3.22 -18.58
CA LEU A 280 8.56 2.06 -17.73
C LEU A 280 7.84 0.92 -18.48
N LEU A 281 6.89 1.25 -19.37
CA LEU A 281 6.08 0.27 -20.09
C LEU A 281 6.54 0.03 -21.53
N GLY A 282 7.37 0.90 -22.08
CA GLY A 282 7.73 0.95 -23.51
C GLY A 282 6.81 1.89 -24.30
N CYS A 283 7.04 1.99 -25.61
CA CYS A 283 6.23 2.85 -26.50
C CYS A 283 4.89 2.23 -26.90
N GLU A 284 4.69 0.93 -26.65
CA GLU A 284 3.47 0.19 -27.00
C GLU A 284 2.66 -0.12 -25.73
N PHE A 285 1.74 0.78 -25.39
CA PHE A 285 0.80 0.62 -24.29
C PHE A 285 -0.63 0.91 -24.73
N HIS A 286 -1.59 0.36 -24.00
CA HIS A 286 -2.98 0.80 -24.04
C HIS A 286 -3.25 1.75 -22.87
N CYS A 287 -4.16 2.69 -23.07
CA CYS A 287 -4.66 3.57 -22.01
C CYS A 287 -6.18 3.44 -21.95
N THR A 288 -6.73 3.13 -20.78
CA THR A 288 -8.17 3.18 -20.51
C THR A 288 -8.44 4.29 -19.49
N ALA A 289 -9.52 5.04 -19.68
CA ALA A 289 -9.87 6.14 -18.80
C ALA A 289 -11.18 5.88 -18.04
N SER A 290 -11.19 6.23 -16.75
CA SER A 290 -12.38 6.20 -15.90
C SER A 290 -12.44 7.41 -14.98
N ILE A 291 -13.62 7.67 -14.42
CA ILE A 291 -13.80 8.61 -13.32
C ILE A 291 -14.02 7.79 -12.05
N VAL A 292 -13.07 7.88 -11.13
CA VAL A 292 -13.24 7.38 -9.76
C VAL A 292 -13.75 8.53 -8.93
N TYR A 293 -14.94 8.39 -8.37
CA TYR A 293 -15.55 9.47 -7.59
C TYR A 293 -16.14 8.99 -6.28
N SER A 294 -16.05 9.85 -5.26
CA SER A 294 -16.66 9.64 -3.95
C SER A 294 -17.56 10.80 -3.57
N ARG A 295 -18.72 10.48 -3.00
CA ARG A 295 -19.71 11.44 -2.51
C ARG A 295 -19.64 11.64 -1.00
N PRO A 296 -20.23 12.71 -0.47
CA PRO A 296 -20.51 12.86 0.96
C PRO A 296 -20.99 11.56 1.60
N GLY A 297 -20.32 11.15 2.67
CA GLY A 297 -20.62 9.93 3.40
C GLY A 297 -19.89 8.68 2.90
N SER A 298 -19.00 8.77 1.91
CA SER A 298 -18.15 7.63 1.56
C SER A 298 -17.15 7.34 2.66
N GLU A 299 -16.95 6.07 2.98
CA GLU A 299 -16.07 5.61 4.05
C GLU A 299 -14.62 5.37 3.56
N THR A 300 -13.74 5.06 4.50
CA THR A 300 -12.36 4.60 4.23
C THR A 300 -12.44 3.25 3.52
N GLN A 301 -11.73 3.10 2.41
CA GLN A 301 -11.59 1.80 1.76
C GLN A 301 -10.60 0.92 2.52
N GLU A 302 -10.78 -0.39 2.39
CA GLU A 302 -9.75 -1.35 2.77
C GLU A 302 -8.48 -1.13 1.93
N TRP A 303 -7.33 -1.47 2.51
CA TRP A 303 -6.08 -1.48 1.77
C TRP A 303 -6.12 -2.52 0.67
N HIS A 304 -5.81 -2.10 -0.56
CA HIS A 304 -5.84 -2.98 -1.72
C HIS A 304 -4.77 -2.59 -2.74
N THR A 305 -4.61 -3.49 -3.71
CA THR A 305 -3.94 -3.22 -4.97
C THR A 305 -4.96 -3.40 -6.09
N ASP A 306 -4.86 -2.58 -7.13
CA ASP A 306 -5.73 -2.71 -8.29
C ASP A 306 -5.33 -3.93 -9.11
N GLY A 307 -4.02 -4.09 -9.30
CA GLY A 307 -3.38 -5.20 -9.99
C GLY A 307 -2.93 -6.34 -9.08
N ALA A 308 -2.79 -7.52 -9.68
CA ALA A 308 -2.10 -8.64 -9.04
C ALA A 308 -0.58 -8.49 -9.20
N HIS A 309 0.18 -8.98 -8.22
CA HIS A 309 1.63 -9.08 -8.37
C HIS A 309 1.97 -10.20 -9.36
N TYR A 310 2.46 -9.80 -10.53
CA TYR A 310 3.02 -10.73 -11.52
C TYR A 310 4.54 -10.62 -11.55
N GLY A 311 5.19 -11.77 -11.66
CA GLY A 311 6.65 -11.86 -11.79
C GLY A 311 7.35 -12.04 -10.44
N ARG A 312 8.61 -11.57 -10.38
CA ARG A 312 9.47 -11.66 -9.20
C ARG A 312 9.09 -10.59 -8.17
N ASP A 313 8.94 -11.03 -6.92
CA ASP A 313 8.92 -10.17 -5.74
C ASP A 313 10.32 -10.05 -5.15
N VAL A 314 10.55 -8.95 -4.43
CA VAL A 314 11.74 -8.80 -3.58
C VAL A 314 11.55 -9.67 -2.35
N GLY A 315 12.38 -10.72 -2.23
CA GLY A 315 12.36 -11.65 -1.12
C GLY A 315 12.96 -11.07 0.18
N TRP A 316 13.21 -11.94 1.15
CA TRP A 316 13.97 -11.58 2.35
C TRP A 316 15.48 -11.42 2.05
N ASP A 317 15.99 -12.21 1.11
CA ASP A 317 17.41 -12.21 0.73
C ASP A 317 17.74 -11.15 -0.36
N ASP A 318 16.71 -10.56 -0.97
CA ASP A 318 16.84 -9.51 -1.98
C ASP A 318 16.60 -8.15 -1.30
N HIS A 319 17.56 -7.23 -1.40
CA HIS A 319 17.47 -5.93 -0.73
C HIS A 319 17.21 -4.77 -1.68
N ASP A 320 17.35 -5.00 -3.00
CA ASP A 320 17.23 -3.96 -4.00
C ASP A 320 15.80 -3.94 -4.59
N PRO A 321 15.04 -2.84 -4.45
CA PRO A 321 13.75 -2.68 -5.14
C PRO A 321 13.83 -2.89 -6.66
N TRP A 322 15.01 -2.72 -7.25
CA TRP A 322 15.26 -2.95 -8.67
C TRP A 322 15.20 -4.43 -9.07
N ASP A 323 15.31 -5.36 -8.13
CA ASP A 323 15.15 -6.79 -8.36
C ASP A 323 13.68 -7.19 -8.53
N ALA A 324 12.74 -6.33 -8.14
CA ALA A 324 11.31 -6.54 -8.38
C ALA A 324 10.99 -6.56 -9.88
N ALA A 325 9.96 -7.32 -10.25
CA ALA A 325 9.43 -7.29 -11.61
C ALA A 325 9.06 -5.86 -12.03
N ALA A 326 9.43 -5.49 -13.25
CA ALA A 326 9.06 -4.22 -13.84
C ALA A 326 7.52 -4.05 -13.91
N PRO A 327 7.01 -2.81 -13.85
CA PRO A 327 5.59 -2.56 -13.97
C PRO A 327 5.01 -3.15 -15.27
N TYR A 328 3.81 -3.71 -15.19
CA TYR A 328 3.02 -4.13 -16.35
C TYR A 328 1.84 -3.20 -16.62
N ALA A 329 1.44 -2.43 -15.60
CA ALA A 329 0.42 -1.41 -15.65
C ALA A 329 0.77 -0.28 -14.67
N LEU A 330 0.39 0.93 -15.02
CA LEU A 330 0.56 2.16 -14.26
C LEU A 330 -0.77 2.89 -14.23
N CYS A 331 -1.12 3.41 -13.06
CA CYS A 331 -2.32 4.21 -12.90
C CYS A 331 -1.93 5.66 -12.65
N CYS A 332 -2.59 6.60 -13.33
CA CYS A 332 -2.47 8.04 -13.07
C CYS A 332 -3.78 8.55 -12.50
N PHE A 333 -3.74 9.06 -11.27
CA PHE A 333 -4.84 9.77 -10.64
C PHE A 333 -4.66 11.27 -10.78
N ILE A 334 -5.64 11.91 -11.40
CA ILE A 334 -5.68 13.35 -11.59
C ILE A 334 -6.92 13.91 -10.89
N PRO A 335 -6.76 14.58 -9.74
CA PRO A 335 -7.88 15.20 -9.05
C PRO A 335 -8.48 16.34 -9.87
N LEU A 336 -9.81 16.39 -9.93
CA LEU A 336 -10.52 17.49 -10.62
C LEU A 336 -11.00 18.58 -9.64
N ILE A 337 -10.71 18.38 -8.35
CA ILE A 337 -10.84 19.34 -7.25
C ILE A 337 -9.61 19.21 -6.35
N ASP A 338 -9.37 20.22 -5.52
CA ASP A 338 -8.33 20.12 -4.49
C ASP A 338 -8.71 19.04 -3.48
N LEU A 339 -7.73 18.21 -3.10
CA LEU A 339 -7.93 17.16 -2.13
C LEU A 339 -7.51 17.66 -0.75
N ASP A 340 -8.29 17.33 0.26
CA ASP A 340 -8.02 17.62 1.65
C ASP A 340 -8.64 16.55 2.58
N GLN A 341 -8.53 16.79 3.89
CA GLN A 341 -9.06 15.89 4.91
C GLN A 341 -10.61 15.87 4.97
N GLU A 342 -11.28 16.84 4.36
CA GLU A 342 -12.74 16.95 4.33
C GLU A 342 -13.33 16.21 3.12
N VAL A 343 -12.89 16.52 1.89
CA VAL A 343 -13.38 15.85 0.67
C VAL A 343 -12.76 14.46 0.49
N GLY A 344 -11.62 14.21 1.14
CA GLY A 344 -10.88 12.97 1.13
C GLY A 344 -9.77 12.92 0.07
N PHE A 345 -8.78 12.07 0.29
CA PHE A 345 -7.64 11.85 -0.61
C PHE A 345 -7.39 10.35 -0.81
N THR A 346 -6.35 9.97 -1.54
CA THR A 346 -5.90 8.58 -1.62
C THR A 346 -4.67 8.43 -0.76
N GLN A 347 -4.66 7.43 0.12
CA GLN A 347 -3.52 7.11 0.95
C GLN A 347 -2.76 5.95 0.32
N PHE A 348 -1.43 6.05 0.26
CA PHE A 348 -0.55 5.05 -0.34
C PHE A 348 0.41 4.47 0.69
N TRP A 349 0.90 3.26 0.44
CA TRP A 349 2.02 2.69 1.19
C TRP A 349 3.20 2.48 0.25
N PRO A 350 4.12 3.45 0.14
CA PRO A 350 5.24 3.37 -0.77
C PRO A 350 6.11 2.12 -0.57
N GLY A 351 6.53 1.51 -1.68
CA GLY A 351 7.44 0.37 -1.71
C GLY A 351 6.77 -1.01 -1.60
N THR A 352 5.45 -1.09 -1.41
CA THR A 352 4.74 -2.39 -1.33
C THR A 352 4.51 -3.06 -2.68
N HIS A 353 4.65 -2.33 -3.79
CA HIS A 353 4.53 -2.85 -5.15
C HIS A 353 5.56 -3.95 -5.46
N THR A 354 6.66 -4.02 -4.70
CA THR A 354 7.72 -5.02 -4.85
C THR A 354 7.45 -6.32 -4.07
N ARG A 355 6.39 -6.39 -3.25
CA ARG A 355 6.17 -7.49 -2.29
C ARG A 355 4.70 -7.90 -2.19
N SER A 356 4.32 -8.97 -2.87
CA SER A 356 2.95 -9.51 -2.81
C SER A 356 2.55 -10.02 -1.43
N GLY A 357 3.53 -10.40 -0.60
CA GLY A 357 3.29 -10.85 0.77
C GLY A 357 2.55 -9.84 1.64
N LEU A 358 2.62 -8.53 1.34
CA LEU A 358 1.93 -7.49 2.11
C LEU A 358 0.44 -7.37 1.80
N LEU A 359 -0.08 -8.11 0.80
CA LEU A 359 -1.52 -8.14 0.51
C LEU A 359 -2.28 -8.65 1.73
N GLY A 360 -3.26 -7.86 2.19
CA GLY A 360 -4.02 -8.14 3.42
C GLY A 360 -3.34 -7.65 4.71
N PHE A 361 -2.12 -7.10 4.63
CA PHE A 361 -1.37 -6.57 5.78
C PHE A 361 -1.43 -5.05 5.90
N GLY A 362 -2.35 -4.38 5.20
CA GLY A 362 -2.35 -2.92 5.05
C GLY A 362 -2.53 -2.12 6.34
N GLY A 363 -3.19 -2.68 7.36
CA GLY A 363 -3.32 -2.03 8.68
C GLY A 363 -1.97 -1.66 9.31
N ALA A 364 -0.91 -2.42 8.98
CA ALA A 364 0.46 -2.15 9.35
C ALA A 364 0.94 -0.75 8.94
N ALA A 365 0.54 -0.26 7.77
CA ALA A 365 0.98 1.03 7.24
C ALA A 365 0.63 2.18 8.19
N THR A 366 -0.55 2.11 8.82
CA THR A 366 -1.02 3.11 9.78
C THR A 366 -0.27 3.00 11.11
N LEU A 367 -0.09 1.77 11.61
CA LEU A 367 0.62 1.53 12.88
C LEU A 367 2.09 1.96 12.81
N LEU A 368 2.73 1.76 11.66
CA LEU A 368 4.14 2.05 11.45
C LEU A 368 4.40 3.48 10.96
N GLY A 369 3.36 4.26 10.67
CA GLY A 369 3.51 5.61 10.11
C GLY A 369 4.16 5.62 8.73
N CYS A 370 4.04 4.52 7.96
CA CYS A 370 4.62 4.39 6.62
C CYS A 370 3.63 4.71 5.49
N ALA A 371 2.40 5.09 5.84
CA ALA A 371 1.39 5.52 4.90
C ALA A 371 1.58 7.01 4.53
N VAL A 372 1.35 7.34 3.26
CA VAL A 372 1.44 8.71 2.74
C VAL A 372 0.07 9.20 2.29
N ASP A 373 -0.33 10.34 2.80
CA ASP A 373 -1.57 11.03 2.45
C ASP A 373 -1.35 11.89 1.20
N ALA A 374 -1.93 11.50 0.06
CA ALA A 374 -1.81 12.26 -1.19
C ALA A 374 -2.80 13.44 -1.25
N VAL A 375 -2.62 14.39 -0.33
CA VAL A 375 -3.32 15.68 -0.28
C VAL A 375 -2.68 16.62 -1.29
N VAL A 376 -3.31 16.79 -2.45
CA VAL A 376 -2.75 17.53 -3.60
C VAL A 376 -3.79 18.43 -4.25
N GLN A 377 -3.32 19.42 -5.00
CA GLN A 377 -4.18 20.36 -5.74
C GLN A 377 -4.76 19.73 -7.02
N ALA A 378 -5.89 20.26 -7.47
CA ALA A 378 -6.52 19.88 -8.72
C ALA A 378 -5.55 19.98 -9.91
N GLY A 379 -5.57 18.99 -10.80
CA GLY A 379 -4.68 18.94 -11.96
C GLY A 379 -3.29 18.36 -11.69
N SER A 380 -2.93 18.08 -10.43
CA SER A 380 -1.75 17.26 -10.11
C SER A 380 -1.94 15.83 -10.62
N CYS A 381 -0.87 15.15 -11.01
CA CYS A 381 -0.89 13.75 -11.38
C CYS A 381 -0.16 12.91 -10.33
N ILE A 382 -0.87 11.97 -9.71
CA ILE A 382 -0.28 10.92 -8.87
C ILE A 382 -0.18 9.68 -9.74
N MET A 383 1.02 9.36 -10.22
CA MET A 383 1.27 8.13 -10.96
C MET A 383 1.75 7.05 -10.00
N TYR A 384 1.18 5.85 -10.08
CA TYR A 384 1.56 4.73 -9.22
C TYR A 384 1.55 3.39 -9.96
N ASP A 385 2.38 2.46 -9.48
CA ASP A 385 2.44 1.08 -9.95
C ASP A 385 1.14 0.39 -9.58
N TYR A 386 0.53 -0.34 -10.53
CA TYR A 386 -0.77 -0.98 -10.32
C TYR A 386 -0.80 -2.00 -9.16
N ARG A 387 0.38 -2.42 -8.69
CA ARG A 387 0.59 -3.31 -7.54
C ARG A 387 0.81 -2.58 -6.21
N LEU A 388 0.88 -1.26 -6.21
CA LEU A 388 1.11 -0.47 -5.00
C LEU A 388 -0.13 -0.51 -4.10
N MET A 389 0.09 -0.73 -2.81
CA MET A 389 -1.00 -0.73 -1.84
C MET A 389 -1.48 0.69 -1.60
N HIS A 390 -2.80 0.87 -1.67
CA HIS A 390 -3.43 2.15 -1.44
C HIS A 390 -4.87 1.96 -0.95
N ARG A 391 -5.48 3.06 -0.52
CA ARG A 391 -6.89 3.14 -0.17
C ARG A 391 -7.43 4.55 -0.34
N GLY A 392 -8.70 4.65 -0.72
CA GLY A 392 -9.41 5.93 -0.68
C GLY A 392 -9.84 6.29 0.74
N MET A 393 -9.60 7.54 1.13
CA MET A 393 -10.02 8.10 2.41
C MET A 393 -11.46 8.61 2.36
N PRO A 394 -12.12 8.79 3.53
CA PRO A 394 -13.50 9.22 3.60
C PRO A 394 -13.75 10.58 2.94
N ASN A 395 -14.95 10.77 2.41
CA ASN A 395 -15.46 12.08 2.02
C ASN A 395 -16.48 12.51 3.08
N LYS A 396 -16.02 13.40 3.97
CA LYS A 396 -16.76 13.94 5.12
C LYS A 396 -17.42 15.28 4.79
N SER A 397 -17.21 15.80 3.59
CA SER A 397 -17.86 17.03 3.15
C SER A 397 -19.38 16.87 3.14
N VAL A 398 -20.10 18.00 3.22
CA VAL A 398 -21.58 17.99 3.25
C VAL A 398 -22.17 17.90 1.84
N GLY A 399 -21.46 18.41 0.83
CA GLY A 399 -22.03 18.57 -0.51
C GLY A 399 -21.04 18.48 -1.67
N THR A 400 -19.79 18.10 -1.40
CA THR A 400 -18.74 18.11 -2.42
C THR A 400 -18.47 16.68 -2.90
N GLU A 401 -18.77 16.41 -4.16
CA GLU A 401 -18.30 15.18 -4.82
C GLU A 401 -16.81 15.34 -5.14
N ARG A 402 -16.03 14.27 -4.90
CA ARG A 402 -14.60 14.21 -5.19
C ARG A 402 -14.33 13.32 -6.39
N PRO A 403 -14.33 13.86 -7.62
CA PRO A 403 -13.98 13.13 -8.83
C PRO A 403 -12.47 13.17 -9.11
N LEU A 404 -11.95 12.01 -9.49
CA LEU A 404 -10.59 11.79 -9.98
C LEU A 404 -10.69 11.24 -11.41
N LEU A 405 -9.98 11.84 -12.36
CA LEU A 405 -9.70 11.18 -13.63
C LEU A 405 -8.64 10.10 -13.37
N GLN A 406 -8.96 8.87 -13.72
CA GLN A 406 -8.06 7.73 -13.66
C GLN A 406 -7.66 7.35 -15.09
N LEU A 407 -6.36 7.29 -15.36
CA LEU A 407 -5.80 6.72 -16.58
C LEU A 407 -5.02 5.46 -16.25
N LEU A 408 -5.48 4.31 -16.75
CA LEU A 408 -4.80 3.04 -16.63
C LEU A 408 -3.98 2.79 -17.90
N TYR A 409 -2.68 3.00 -17.80
CA TYR A 409 -1.71 2.61 -18.83
C TYR A 409 -1.28 1.17 -18.59
N HIS A 410 -1.31 0.32 -19.60
CA HIS A 410 -0.88 -1.07 -19.43
C HIS A 410 -0.29 -1.67 -20.70
N LYS A 411 0.56 -2.69 -20.51
CA LYS A 411 1.09 -3.50 -21.61
C LYS A 411 -0.05 -4.22 -22.33
N GLN A 412 0.10 -4.44 -23.64
CA GLN A 412 -0.92 -5.10 -24.47
C GLN A 412 -1.27 -6.52 -23.99
N SER A 413 -0.35 -7.19 -23.31
CA SER A 413 -0.56 -8.53 -22.76
C SER A 413 -1.50 -8.55 -21.55
N TYR A 414 -1.74 -7.40 -20.91
CA TYR A 414 -2.63 -7.30 -19.75
C TYR A 414 -4.10 -7.10 -20.18
N LYS A 415 -5.00 -7.77 -19.45
CA LYS A 415 -6.45 -7.61 -19.60
C LYS A 415 -7.07 -7.33 -18.23
N GLU A 416 -7.75 -6.19 -18.12
CA GLU A 416 -8.53 -5.85 -16.93
C GLU A 416 -9.73 -6.80 -16.82
N THR A 417 -9.89 -7.44 -15.66
CA THR A 417 -10.92 -8.47 -15.39
C THR A 417 -11.49 -8.41 -13.99
N LYS A 418 -10.90 -7.64 -13.08
CA LYS A 418 -11.23 -7.58 -11.66
C LYS A 418 -12.21 -6.45 -11.37
N ASN A 419 -12.06 -5.33 -12.07
CA ASN A 419 -12.69 -4.08 -11.70
C ASN A 419 -14.13 -3.91 -12.20
N TYR A 420 -14.55 -4.64 -13.24
CA TYR A 420 -15.84 -4.43 -13.89
C TYR A 420 -16.61 -5.74 -14.09
N GLY A 421 -17.94 -5.63 -14.16
CA GLY A 421 -18.81 -6.76 -14.41
C GLY A 421 -18.93 -7.12 -15.89
N LEU A 422 -19.67 -8.20 -16.18
CA LEU A 422 -19.88 -8.67 -17.56
C LEU A 422 -21.11 -8.04 -18.21
N LYS A 423 -22.11 -7.64 -17.43
CA LYS A 423 -23.36 -7.06 -17.93
C LYS A 423 -23.16 -5.57 -18.23
N SER A 424 -23.45 -5.17 -19.47
CA SER A 424 -23.42 -3.76 -19.86
C SER A 424 -24.61 -2.99 -19.27
N LEU A 425 -24.34 -1.80 -18.75
CA LEU A 425 -25.37 -0.85 -18.34
C LEU A 425 -26.02 -0.17 -19.56
N PHE A 426 -25.30 -0.08 -20.68
CA PHE A 426 -25.73 0.67 -21.87
C PHE A 426 -26.19 -0.21 -23.04
N SER A 427 -26.21 -1.54 -22.90
CA SER A 427 -26.76 -2.44 -23.94
C SER A 427 -28.19 -2.03 -24.31
N LYS A 428 -28.57 -2.17 -25.58
CA LYS A 428 -29.98 -2.00 -25.98
C LYS A 428 -30.82 -3.04 -25.23
N ASP A 429 -31.99 -2.63 -24.75
CA ASP A 429 -32.93 -3.56 -24.13
C ASP A 429 -33.27 -4.59 -25.22
N SER A 430 -33.09 -5.88 -24.95
CA SER A 430 -33.56 -6.92 -25.88
C SER A 430 -35.07 -6.76 -25.97
N GLU A 431 -35.58 -6.39 -27.13
CA GLU A 431 -37.01 -6.38 -27.41
C GLU A 431 -37.58 -7.71 -26.91
N SER A 432 -38.50 -7.61 -25.95
CA SER A 432 -39.30 -8.74 -25.52
C SER A 432 -40.07 -9.23 -26.73
N ASN A 433 -39.55 -10.26 -27.40
CA ASN A 433 -40.35 -11.11 -28.28
C ASN A 433 -41.42 -11.77 -27.39
N THR A 434 -42.54 -11.09 -27.18
CA THR A 434 -43.80 -11.75 -26.90
C THR A 434 -44.15 -12.56 -28.14
N PRO A 435 -44.21 -13.90 -28.06
CA PRO A 435 -44.76 -14.69 -29.15
C PRO A 435 -46.26 -14.35 -29.27
N GLU A 436 -46.69 -13.94 -30.47
CA GLU A 436 -48.11 -13.91 -30.84
C GLU A 436 -48.72 -15.31 -30.88
#